data_AF-A0A172YNY0-F1
#
_entry.id   AF-A0A172YNY0-F1
#
_cell.length_a   1.000
_cell.length_b   1.000
_cell.length_c   1.000
_cell.angle_alpha   90.00
_cell.angle_beta   90.00
_cell.angle_gamma   90.00
#
_symmetry.space_group_name_H-M   'P 1'
#
loop_
_entity.id
_entity.type
_entity.pdbx_description
1 polymer ?
#
loop_
_entity_poly.entity_id
_entity_poly.type
_entity_poly.pdbx_seq_one_letter_code
_entity_poly.pdbx_strand_id
1 'polypeptide(L)'
;MSKMIDVLEQQVVQNFSQAFFHSSDLVAEQLKNSVLNASEAKLKDAIAAFFKTFNANEAAQVLEIPTERIGDMQNGVALKDESGLVDTLKVVTLCLAMETNLIEKIEVSDCVKDFPM
;
A
#
# COMPACT_ATOMS: atom_id res chain seq x y z
N MET A 1 -17.25 -2.35 -0.73
CA MET A 1 -15.82 -2.69 -0.74
C MET A 1 -15.09 -1.53 -0.11
N SER A 2 -14.46 -1.74 1.04
CA SER A 2 -13.63 -0.71 1.68
C SER A 2 -12.36 -0.54 0.86
N LYS A 3 -12.11 0.70 0.44
CA LYS A 3 -10.97 1.10 -0.38
C LYS A 3 -9.91 1.72 0.51
N MET A 4 -8.62 1.47 0.27
CA MET A 4 -7.54 2.01 1.12
C MET A 4 -7.48 3.54 1.02
N ILE A 5 -7.79 4.07 -0.17
CA ILE A 5 -8.00 5.51 -0.39
C ILE A 5 -9.13 6.14 0.45
N ASP A 6 -10.06 5.36 1.01
CA ASP A 6 -11.13 5.85 1.90
C ASP A 6 -10.71 5.79 3.39
N VAL A 7 -9.69 4.99 3.69
CA VAL A 7 -9.08 4.89 5.01
C VAL A 7 -8.07 6.02 5.23
N LEU A 8 -7.35 6.39 4.17
CA LEU A 8 -6.34 7.44 4.17
C LEU A 8 -6.93 8.77 3.71
N GLU A 9 -6.30 9.87 4.12
CA GLU A 9 -6.74 11.21 3.72
C GLU A 9 -6.48 11.45 2.22
N GLN A 10 -7.40 12.15 1.55
CA GLN A 10 -7.29 12.42 0.11
C GLN A 10 -5.98 13.12 -0.27
N GLN A 11 -5.45 13.99 0.60
CA GLN A 11 -4.17 14.65 0.39
C GLN A 11 -3.01 13.66 0.30
N VAL A 12 -3.05 12.59 1.10
CA VAL A 12 -2.02 11.55 1.13
C VAL A 12 -2.05 10.74 -0.15
N VAL A 13 -3.25 10.41 -0.64
CA VAL A 13 -3.42 9.69 -1.92
C VAL A 13 -2.92 10.50 -3.11
N GLN A 14 -3.18 11.82 -3.10
CA GLN A 14 -2.69 12.71 -4.16
C GLN A 14 -1.17 12.88 -4.08
N ASN A 15 -0.63 13.09 -2.89
CA ASN A 15 0.82 13.19 -2.67
C ASN A 15 1.51 11.88 -3.03
N PHE A 16 0.93 10.74 -2.68
CA PHE A 16 1.39 9.41 -3.08
C PHE A 16 1.52 9.33 -4.59
N SER A 17 0.46 9.63 -5.35
CA SER A 17 0.49 9.54 -6.81
C SER A 17 1.52 10.45 -7.48
N GLN A 18 1.78 11.62 -6.90
CA GLN A 18 2.76 12.58 -7.43
C GLN A 18 4.20 12.20 -7.07
N ALA A 19 4.42 11.82 -5.81
CA ALA A 19 5.75 11.58 -5.27
C ALA A 19 6.20 10.11 -5.36
N PHE A 20 5.31 9.17 -5.72
CA PHE A 20 5.67 7.78 -6.01
C PHE A 20 6.80 7.67 -7.06
N PHE A 21 6.82 8.57 -8.05
CA PHE A 21 7.84 8.60 -9.11
C PHE A 21 9.04 9.50 -8.80
N HIS A 22 8.98 10.34 -7.77
CA HIS A 22 9.95 11.43 -7.56
C HIS A 22 10.62 11.42 -6.18
N SER A 23 9.91 11.03 -5.12
CA SER A 23 10.37 11.14 -3.72
C SER A 23 9.72 10.06 -2.85
N SER A 24 10.29 8.85 -2.85
CA SER A 24 9.76 7.72 -2.05
C SER A 24 9.82 7.97 -0.54
N ASP A 25 10.83 8.69 -0.05
CA ASP A 25 11.05 8.94 1.38
C ASP A 25 9.94 9.82 2.00
N LEU A 26 9.60 10.92 1.32
CA LEU A 26 8.53 11.83 1.73
C LEU A 26 7.17 11.11 1.77
N VAL A 27 6.94 10.23 0.78
CA VAL A 27 5.73 9.43 0.69
C VAL A 27 5.66 8.39 1.80
N ALA A 28 6.79 7.74 2.11
CA ALA A 28 6.86 6.74 3.16
C ALA A 28 6.51 7.34 4.54
N GLU A 29 7.06 8.51 4.87
CA GLU A 29 6.73 9.21 6.12
C GLU A 29 5.26 9.67 6.19
N GLN A 30 4.74 10.21 5.07
CA GLN A 30 3.33 10.62 5.00
C GLN A 30 2.40 9.42 5.18
N LEU A 31 2.63 8.32 4.47
CA LEU A 31 1.88 7.09 4.62
C LEU A 31 1.97 6.53 6.03
N LYS A 32 3.16 6.53 6.62
CA LYS A 32 3.37 6.10 8.01
C LYS A 32 2.48 6.89 8.95
N ASN A 33 2.50 8.21 8.87
CA ASN A 33 1.66 9.06 9.70
C ASN A 33 0.18 8.84 9.43
N SER A 34 -0.24 8.67 8.17
CA SER A 34 -1.64 8.41 7.84
C SER A 34 -2.12 7.05 8.37
N VAL A 35 -1.31 6.01 8.29
CA VAL A 35 -1.62 4.68 8.85
C VAL A 35 -1.74 4.76 10.37
N LEU A 36 -0.82 5.48 11.04
CA LEU A 36 -0.86 5.66 12.49
C LEU A 36 -2.11 6.44 12.95
N ASN A 37 -2.50 7.47 12.19
CA ASN A 37 -3.68 8.30 12.47
C ASN A 37 -5.01 7.68 12.00
N ALA A 38 -4.97 6.72 11.08
CA ALA A 38 -6.17 6.04 10.59
C ALA A 38 -6.85 5.20 11.68
N SER A 39 -8.16 5.02 11.56
CA SER A 39 -8.90 4.12 12.43
C SER A 39 -8.44 2.67 12.21
N GLU A 40 -8.06 1.97 13.28
CA GLU A 40 -7.65 0.56 13.21
C GLU A 40 -8.74 -0.33 12.60
N ALA A 41 -10.01 -0.06 12.90
CA ALA A 41 -11.13 -0.79 12.33
C ALA A 41 -11.21 -0.60 10.80
N LYS A 42 -11.03 0.63 10.31
CA LYS A 42 -11.01 0.93 8.88
C LYS A 42 -9.79 0.33 8.20
N LEU A 43 -8.62 0.43 8.82
CA LEU A 43 -7.36 -0.11 8.33
C LEU A 43 -7.44 -1.64 8.19
N LYS A 44 -7.93 -2.33 9.22
CA LYS A 44 -8.18 -3.77 9.18
C LYS A 44 -9.14 -4.14 8.05
N ASP A 45 -10.25 -3.42 7.92
CA ASP A 45 -11.26 -3.75 6.90
C ASP A 45 -10.70 -3.57 5.47
N ALA A 46 -9.92 -2.51 5.22
CA ALA A 46 -9.24 -2.32 3.94
C ALA A 46 -8.17 -3.37 3.66
N ILE A 47 -7.34 -3.72 4.65
CA ILE A 47 -6.33 -4.79 4.52
C ILE A 47 -7.00 -6.14 4.25
N ALA A 48 -8.06 -6.47 5.01
CA ALA A 48 -8.81 -7.70 4.81
C ALA A 48 -9.51 -7.73 3.43
N ALA A 49 -10.04 -6.59 2.96
CA ALA A 49 -10.62 -6.47 1.63
C ALA A 49 -9.56 -6.61 0.53
N PHE A 50 -8.36 -6.05 0.73
CA PHE A 50 -7.23 -6.21 -0.18
C PHE A 50 -6.87 -7.68 -0.34
N PHE A 51 -6.65 -8.41 0.75
CA PHE A 51 -6.30 -9.83 0.70
C PHE A 51 -7.46 -10.77 0.32
N LYS A 52 -8.69 -10.26 0.21
CA LYS A 52 -9.80 -10.99 -0.44
C LYS A 52 -9.78 -10.85 -1.95
N THR A 53 -9.22 -9.75 -2.45
CA THR A 53 -9.17 -9.42 -3.88
C THR A 53 -7.86 -9.91 -4.50
N PHE A 54 -6.76 -9.73 -3.77
CA PHE A 54 -5.43 -10.19 -4.12
C PHE A 54 -5.10 -11.43 -3.28
N ASN A 55 -4.54 -12.47 -3.89
CA ASN A 55 -4.23 -13.69 -3.16
C ASN A 55 -3.22 -13.39 -2.05
N ALA A 56 -3.60 -13.66 -0.80
CA ALA A 56 -2.78 -13.44 0.39
C ALA A 56 -1.37 -14.04 0.27
N ASN A 57 -1.25 -15.22 -0.35
CA ASN A 57 0.03 -15.91 -0.53
C ASN A 57 0.89 -15.28 -1.64
N GLU A 58 0.27 -14.70 -2.66
CA GLU A 58 1.01 -13.98 -3.71
C GLU A 58 1.48 -12.62 -3.19
N ALA A 59 0.61 -11.91 -2.47
CA ALA A 59 1.00 -10.67 -1.80
C ALA A 59 2.10 -10.90 -0.75
N ALA A 60 2.05 -11.99 0.01
CA ALA A 60 3.10 -12.38 0.95
C ALA A 60 4.46 -12.52 0.25
N GLN A 61 4.49 -13.20 -0.89
CA GLN A 61 5.71 -13.40 -1.67
C GLN A 61 6.21 -12.10 -2.29
N VAL A 62 5.33 -11.30 -2.89
CA VAL A 62 5.70 -10.03 -3.55
C VAL A 62 6.20 -9.00 -2.56
N LEU A 63 5.60 -8.94 -1.36
CA LEU A 63 5.96 -7.96 -0.33
C LEU A 63 7.04 -8.46 0.63
N GLU A 64 7.50 -9.70 0.46
CA GLU A 64 8.43 -10.37 1.37
C GLU A 64 7.93 -10.36 2.83
N ILE A 65 6.63 -10.62 3.02
CA ILE A 65 5.96 -10.66 4.32
C ILE A 65 5.68 -12.13 4.67
N PRO A 66 5.97 -12.59 5.91
CA PRO A 66 5.62 -13.94 6.34
C PRO A 66 4.11 -14.21 6.24
N THR A 67 3.70 -15.38 5.75
CA THR A 67 2.27 -15.71 5.60
C THR A 67 1.52 -15.68 6.93
N GLU A 68 2.16 -16.06 8.03
CA GLU A 68 1.61 -15.92 9.39
C GLU A 68 1.27 -14.46 9.71
N ARG A 69 2.12 -13.54 9.26
CA ARG A 69 1.94 -12.11 9.44
C ARG A 69 0.79 -11.56 8.61
N ILE A 70 0.56 -12.09 7.42
CA ILE A 70 -0.62 -11.75 6.61
C ILE A 70 -1.91 -12.08 7.38
N GLY A 71 -1.95 -13.25 8.04
CA GLY A 71 -3.08 -13.66 8.88
C GLY A 71 -3.30 -12.72 10.06
N ASP A 72 -2.23 -12.31 10.75
CA ASP A 72 -2.27 -11.30 11.80
C ASP A 72 -2.85 -9.97 11.28
N MET A 73 -2.37 -9.51 10.12
CA MET A 73 -2.78 -8.24 9.52
C MET A 73 -4.26 -8.26 9.11
N GLN A 74 -4.76 -9.37 8.55
CA GLN A 74 -6.19 -9.54 8.24
C GLN A 74 -7.08 -9.48 9.49
N ASN A 75 -6.55 -9.90 10.64
CA ASN A 75 -7.22 -9.83 11.93
C ASN A 75 -7.02 -8.48 12.64
N GLY A 76 -6.20 -7.59 12.09
CA GLY A 76 -5.88 -6.29 12.67
C GLY A 76 -4.87 -6.35 13.80
N VAL A 77 -4.11 -7.44 13.91
CA VAL A 77 -3.12 -7.63 14.96
C VAL A 77 -1.86 -6.87 14.61
N ALA A 78 -1.39 -6.03 15.55
CA ALA A 78 -0.11 -5.34 15.49
C ALA A 78 0.11 -4.50 14.21
N LEU A 79 -0.98 -3.96 13.62
CA LEU A 79 -0.91 -3.14 12.40
C LEU A 79 -0.10 -1.84 12.57
N LYS A 80 -0.02 -1.33 13.81
CA LYS A 80 0.64 -0.06 14.14
C LYS A 80 1.90 -0.23 14.99
N ASP A 81 2.23 -1.46 15.40
CA ASP A 81 3.45 -1.76 16.15
C ASP A 81 4.69 -1.54 15.28
N GLU A 82 5.84 -1.21 15.88
CA GLU A 82 7.08 -0.97 15.13
C GLU A 82 7.44 -2.10 14.17
N SER A 83 7.22 -3.37 14.58
CA SER A 83 7.47 -4.54 13.74
C SER A 83 6.41 -4.78 12.67
N GLY A 84 5.16 -4.37 12.89
CA GLY A 84 4.05 -4.56 11.93
C GLY A 84 3.74 -3.37 11.06
N LEU A 85 4.22 -2.18 11.43
CA LEU A 85 4.03 -0.95 10.69
C LEU A 85 4.77 -1.00 9.35
N VAL A 86 5.96 -1.60 9.32
CA VAL A 86 6.71 -1.81 8.07
C VAL A 86 5.91 -2.67 7.08
N ASP A 87 5.39 -3.81 7.55
CA ASP A 87 4.58 -4.72 6.73
C ASP A 87 3.26 -4.07 6.31
N THR A 88 2.64 -3.33 7.23
CA THR A 88 1.40 -2.58 6.97
C THR A 88 1.62 -1.52 5.90
N LEU A 89 2.73 -0.79 5.98
CA LEU A 89 3.08 0.21 4.97
C LEU A 89 3.32 -0.41 3.60
N LYS A 90 3.97 -1.57 3.53
CA LYS A 90 4.14 -2.33 2.27
C LYS A 90 2.79 -2.68 1.64
N VAL A 91 1.86 -3.24 2.42
CA VAL A 91 0.51 -3.60 1.95
C VAL A 91 -0.28 -2.36 1.54
N VAL A 92 -0.25 -1.31 2.35
CA VAL A 92 -0.93 -0.05 2.08
C VAL A 92 -0.39 0.62 0.81
N THR A 93 0.93 0.62 0.63
CA THR A 93 1.61 1.15 -0.56
C THR A 93 1.18 0.39 -1.81
N LEU A 94 1.20 -0.94 -1.78
CA LEU A 94 0.75 -1.76 -2.90
C LEU A 94 -0.73 -1.54 -3.20
N CYS A 95 -1.57 -1.52 -2.17
CA CYS A 95 -3.00 -1.28 -2.32
C CYS A 95 -3.28 0.09 -2.95
N LEU A 96 -2.60 1.15 -2.49
CA LEU A 96 -2.70 2.46 -3.10
C LEU A 96 -2.20 2.47 -4.55
N ALA A 97 -1.06 1.84 -4.84
CA ALA A 97 -0.51 1.79 -6.20
C ALA A 97 -1.47 1.10 -7.18
N MET A 98 -2.17 0.06 -6.73
CA MET A 98 -3.24 -0.59 -7.50
C MET A 98 -4.46 0.31 -7.65
N GLU A 99 -4.95 0.91 -6.57
CA GLU A 99 -6.15 1.76 -6.60
C GLU A 99 -5.97 3.06 -7.41
N THR A 100 -4.74 3.57 -7.46
CA THR A 100 -4.37 4.79 -8.21
C THR A 100 -3.90 4.48 -9.64
N ASN A 101 -3.90 3.21 -10.06
CA ASN A 101 -3.36 2.74 -11.34
C ASN A 101 -1.93 3.25 -11.60
N LEU A 102 -1.12 3.43 -10.54
CA LEU A 102 0.27 3.81 -10.68
C LEU A 102 1.11 2.67 -11.25
N ILE A 103 0.74 1.42 -10.95
CA ILE A 103 1.44 0.24 -11.47
C ILE A 103 1.38 0.22 -13.01
N GLU A 104 0.22 0.50 -13.61
CA GLU A 104 0.08 0.60 -15.07
C GLU A 104 0.94 1.73 -15.67
N LYS A 105 1.15 2.82 -14.92
CA LYS A 105 2.03 3.92 -15.37
C LYS A 105 3.52 3.55 -15.34
N ILE A 106 3.94 2.63 -14.45
CA ILE A 106 5.33 2.14 -14.41
C ILE A 106 5.64 1.35 -15.68
N GLU A 107 4.74 0.44 -16.10
CA GLU A 107 4.95 -0.39 -17.30
C GLU A 107 5.04 0.44 -18.60
N VAL A 108 4.33 1.57 -18.66
CA VAL A 108 4.39 2.49 -19.81
C VAL A 108 5.66 3.34 -19.81
N SER A 109 6.15 3.79 -18.64
CA SER A 109 7.36 4.61 -18.57
C SER A 109 8.66 3.85 -18.83
N ASP A 110 8.71 2.55 -18.54
CA ASP A 110 9.89 1.72 -18.85
C ASP A 110 9.98 1.36 -20.35
N CYS A 111 8.85 1.29 -21.06
CA CYS A 111 8.82 1.02 -22.51
C CYS A 111 9.17 2.22 -23.39
N VAL A 112 9.12 3.46 -22.88
CA VAL A 112 9.34 4.71 -23.66
C VAL A 112 10.70 5.34 -23.32
N LYS A 113 11.73 4.52 -23.15
CA LYS A 113 13.13 4.99 -23.11
C LYS A 113 14.01 4.49 -24.24
N ASP A 114 13.50 3.59 -25.09
CA ASP A 114 14.28 2.96 -26.17
C ASP A 114 13.70 3.20 -27.57
N PHE A 115 13.01 4.33 -27.79
CA PHE A 115 12.70 4.80 -29.13
C PHE A 115 13.67 5.92 -29.53
N PRO A 116 14.72 5.64 -30.31
CA PRO A 116 15.37 6.70 -31.08
C PRO A 116 14.35 7.23 -32.10
N MET A 117 14.17 8.55 -32.13
CA MET A 117 13.53 9.24 -33.27
C MET A 117 14.27 8.94 -34.57
#